data_AF-A0A7S2B326-F1
#
_entry.id   AF-A0A7S2B326-F1
#
_cell.length_a   1.000
_cell.length_b   1.000
_cell.length_c   1.000
_cell.angle_alpha   90.00
_cell.angle_beta   90.00
_cell.angle_gamma   90.00
#
_symmetry.space_group_name_H-M   'P 1'
#
loop_
_entity.id
_entity.type
_entity.pdbx_description
1 polymer ?
#
loop_
_entity_poly.entity_id
_entity_poly.type
_entity_poly.pdbx_seq_one_letter_code
_entity_poly.pdbx_strand_id
1 'polypeptide(L)'
;LGYNTLFAKGDTDDKITQAFTNLVQIAEKDAASNACLDRPMTDQILPYLACAAGNSRVAIRAPLTPHAVTSLQLLEEQLGTSFTFHRADGIDTMGILTCTGRRSAE
;
A
#
# COMPACT_ATOMS: atom_id res chain seq x y z
N LEU A 1 6.82 -0.94 -9.02
CA LEU A 1 6.14 0.35 -8.92
C LEU A 1 5.31 0.56 -10.18
N GLY A 2 3.99 0.58 -10.05
CA GLY A 2 3.06 0.80 -11.18
C GLY A 2 2.43 2.18 -11.11
N TYR A 3 2.52 2.96 -12.19
CA TYR A 3 1.91 4.29 -12.28
C TYR A 3 1.15 4.42 -13.59
N ASN A 4 -0.06 4.94 -13.49
CA ASN A 4 -0.89 5.24 -14.64
C ASN A 4 -1.69 6.52 -14.40
N THR A 5 -2.13 7.12 -15.50
CA THR A 5 -3.12 8.19 -15.52
C THR A 5 -4.03 7.96 -16.71
N LEU A 6 -5.27 8.41 -16.62
CA LEU A 6 -6.23 8.36 -17.72
C LEU A 6 -6.36 9.78 -18.30
N PHE A 7 -6.40 9.85 -19.62
CA PHE A 7 -6.63 11.09 -20.36
C PHE A 7 -8.00 11.04 -21.03
N ALA A 8 -8.66 12.20 -21.09
CA ALA A 8 -9.92 12.35 -21.81
C ALA A 8 -9.67 12.90 -23.22
N LYS A 9 -10.60 12.61 -24.13
CA LYS A 9 -10.59 13.24 -25.46
C LYS A 9 -10.69 14.76 -25.30
N GLY A 10 -9.73 15.48 -25.89
CA GLY A 10 -9.66 16.95 -25.81
C GLY A 10 -8.80 17.49 -24.67
N ASP A 11 -8.15 16.64 -23.88
CA ASP A 11 -7.09 17.09 -22.97
C ASP A 11 -5.96 17.77 -23.77
N THR A 12 -5.47 18.89 -23.25
CA THR A 12 -4.38 19.66 -23.88
C THR A 12 -3.03 19.00 -23.62
N ASP A 13 -2.07 19.26 -24.52
CA ASP A 13 -0.69 18.79 -24.38
C ASP A 13 -0.06 19.24 -23.06
N ASP A 14 -0.38 20.45 -22.57
CA ASP A 14 0.09 20.96 -21.28
C ASP A 14 -0.43 20.11 -20.11
N LYS A 15 -1.72 19.75 -20.13
CA LYS A 15 -2.33 18.91 -19.09
C LYS A 15 -1.72 17.51 -19.09
N ILE A 16 -1.49 16.95 -20.27
CA ILE A 16 -0.84 15.65 -20.45
C ILE A 16 0.59 15.71 -19.88
N THR A 17 1.36 16.72 -20.27
CA THR A 17 2.74 16.92 -19.80
C THR A 17 2.80 17.06 -18.28
N GLN A 18 1.94 17.89 -17.69
CA GLN A 18 1.88 18.07 -16.24
C GLN A 18 1.52 16.76 -15.51
N ALA A 19 0.60 15.97 -16.06
CA ALA A 19 0.26 14.67 -15.48
C ALA A 19 1.47 13.72 -15.49
N PHE A 20 2.23 13.66 -16.59
CA PHE A 20 3.46 12.87 -16.64
C PHE A 20 4.51 13.37 -15.64
N THR A 21 4.72 14.68 -15.52
CA THR A 21 5.63 15.24 -14.51
C THR A 21 5.23 14.82 -13.10
N ASN A 22 3.94 14.86 -12.78
CA ASN A 22 3.43 14.43 -11.47
C ASN A 22 3.67 12.93 -11.23
N LEU A 23 3.45 12.08 -12.24
CA LEU A 23 3.70 10.65 -12.12
C LEU A 23 5.19 10.34 -11.87
N VAL A 24 6.10 11.02 -12.57
CA VAL A 24 7.55 10.87 -12.37
C VAL A 24 7.94 11.25 -10.95
N GLN A 25 7.45 12.39 -10.45
CA GLN A 25 7.73 12.83 -9.07
C GLN A 25 7.20 11.86 -8.01
N ILE A 26 6.05 11.23 -8.26
CA ILE A 26 5.54 10.18 -7.36
C ILE A 26 6.45 8.96 -7.44
N ALA A 27 6.82 8.52 -8.65
CA ALA A 27 7.69 7.36 -8.85
C ALA A 27 9.04 7.50 -8.14
N GLU A 28 9.67 8.67 -8.23
CA GLU A 28 10.93 8.97 -7.54
C GLU A 28 10.78 8.91 -6.01
N LYS A 29 9.69 9.48 -5.48
CA LYS A 29 9.41 9.44 -4.04
C LYS A 29 9.18 8.02 -3.52
N ASP A 30 8.52 7.18 -4.29
CA ASP A 30 8.25 5.79 -3.90
C ASP A 30 9.53 4.96 -4.01
N ALA A 31 10.33 5.15 -5.06
CA ALA A 31 11.64 4.50 -5.20
C ALA A 31 12.59 4.84 -4.04
N ALA A 32 12.54 6.08 -3.54
CA ALA A 32 13.34 6.53 -2.40
C ALA A 32 12.81 6.06 -1.03
N SER A 33 11.60 5.49 -0.94
CA SER A 33 10.95 5.22 0.34
C SER A 33 11.44 3.95 1.06
N ASN A 34 12.28 3.13 0.43
CA ASN A 34 12.69 1.80 0.91
C ASN A 34 11.51 0.83 1.20
N ALA A 35 10.28 1.21 0.85
CA ALA A 35 9.13 0.32 0.94
C ALA A 35 9.23 -0.80 -0.10
N CYS A 36 8.75 -1.99 0.27
CA CYS A 36 8.69 -3.13 -0.63
C CYS A 36 7.58 -2.99 -1.67
N LEU A 37 6.50 -2.29 -1.32
CA LEU A 37 5.30 -2.12 -2.14
C LEU A 37 4.96 -0.64 -2.34
N ASP A 38 4.43 -0.31 -3.52
CA ASP A 38 3.78 0.99 -3.74
C ASP A 38 2.43 1.06 -3.00
N ARG A 39 1.86 2.27 -2.92
CA ARG A 39 0.58 2.49 -2.24
C ARG A 39 -0.54 1.63 -2.83
N PRO A 40 -0.76 1.59 -4.15
CA PRO A 40 -1.83 0.76 -4.71
C PRO A 40 -1.66 -0.74 -4.41
N MET A 41 -0.43 -1.25 -4.49
CA MET A 41 -0.16 -2.66 -4.20
C MET A 41 -0.36 -3.00 -2.72
N THR A 42 -0.15 -2.03 -1.82
CA THR A 42 -0.45 -2.18 -0.40
C THR A 42 -1.92 -2.53 -0.19
N ASP A 43 -2.85 -1.83 -0.85
CA ASP A 43 -4.28 -2.09 -0.73
C ASP A 43 -4.64 -3.50 -1.24
N GLN A 44 -4.02 -3.90 -2.34
CA GLN A 44 -4.31 -5.16 -3.02
C GLN A 44 -3.74 -6.39 -2.30
N ILE A 45 -2.62 -6.25 -1.59
CA ILE A 45 -1.96 -7.40 -0.96
C ILE A 45 -2.64 -7.84 0.34
N LEU A 46 -3.40 -6.94 1.01
CA LEU A 46 -3.95 -7.20 2.34
C LEU A 46 -4.78 -8.50 2.44
N PRO A 47 -5.68 -8.82 1.50
CA PRO A 47 -6.44 -10.06 1.56
C PRO A 47 -5.54 -11.30 1.48
N TYR A 48 -4.47 -11.23 0.70
CA TYR A 48 -3.50 -12.33 0.59
C TYR A 48 -2.70 -12.50 1.88
N LEU A 49 -2.29 -11.40 2.52
CA LEU A 49 -1.63 -11.44 3.82
C LEU A 49 -2.56 -12.02 4.90
N ALA A 50 -3.85 -11.72 4.85
CA ALA A 50 -4.84 -12.25 5.80
C ALA A 50 -5.07 -13.76 5.62
N CYS A 51 -5.05 -14.25 4.38
CA CYS A 51 -5.26 -15.66 4.07
C CYS A 51 -3.98 -16.52 4.15
N ALA A 52 -2.81 -15.89 4.22
CA ALA A 52 -1.53 -16.60 4.28
C ALA A 52 -1.42 -17.43 5.58
N ALA A 53 -0.79 -18.60 5.48
CA ALA A 53 -0.50 -19.41 6.66
C ALA A 53 0.56 -18.71 7.55
N GLY A 54 0.26 -18.57 8.83
CA GLY A 54 1.18 -18.00 9.82
C GLY A 54 1.19 -16.47 9.85
N ASN A 55 2.33 -15.91 10.22
CA ASN A 55 2.50 -14.46 10.36
C ASN A 55 3.24 -13.88 9.16
N SER A 56 2.79 -12.73 8.67
CA SER A 56 3.41 -12.01 7.56
C SER A 56 3.91 -10.65 8.02
N ARG A 57 5.02 -10.18 7.45
CA ARG A 57 5.58 -8.86 7.72
C ARG A 57 6.08 -8.24 6.42
N VAL A 58 5.67 -7.02 6.13
CA VAL A 58 6.05 -6.31 4.90
C VAL A 58 6.33 -4.83 5.18
N ALA A 59 7.39 -4.31 4.58
CA ALA A 59 7.68 -2.87 4.58
C ALA A 59 6.83 -2.21 3.50
N ILE A 60 6.03 -1.22 3.88
CA ILE A 60 5.10 -0.51 2.99
C ILE A 60 5.24 0.99 3.18
N ARG A 61 4.69 1.75 2.24
CA ARG A 61 4.74 3.21 2.30
C ARG A 61 3.82 3.76 3.40
N ALA A 62 4.30 4.78 4.10
CA ALA A 62 3.52 5.57 5.05
C ALA A 62 3.06 6.92 4.46
N PRO A 63 1.94 7.49 4.92
CA PRO A 63 0.89 6.82 5.71
C PRO A 63 0.10 5.81 4.87
N LEU A 64 -0.65 4.93 5.54
CA LEU A 64 -1.63 4.06 4.89
C LEU A 64 -2.69 4.88 4.16
N THR A 65 -3.18 4.36 3.03
CA THR A 65 -4.31 4.94 2.32
C THR A 65 -5.61 4.70 3.13
N PRO A 66 -6.67 5.50 2.94
CA PRO A 66 -7.98 5.22 3.52
C PRO A 66 -8.51 3.83 3.12
N HIS A 67 -8.26 3.40 1.88
CA HIS A 67 -8.67 2.08 1.40
C HIS A 67 -7.96 0.94 2.13
N ALA A 68 -6.66 1.06 2.36
CA ALA A 68 -5.92 0.11 3.19
C ALA A 68 -6.51 0.07 4.60
N VAL A 69 -6.70 1.22 5.26
CA VAL A 69 -7.24 1.28 6.63
C VAL A 69 -8.60 0.57 6.73
N THR A 70 -9.53 0.86 5.82
CA THR A 70 -10.84 0.19 5.79
C THR A 70 -10.71 -1.31 5.50
N SER A 71 -9.81 -1.70 4.59
CA SER A 71 -9.59 -3.11 4.26
C SER A 71 -9.02 -3.89 5.44
N LEU A 72 -8.09 -3.30 6.21
CA LEU A 72 -7.56 -3.92 7.43
C LEU A 72 -8.69 -4.22 8.41
N GLN A 73 -9.54 -3.23 8.72
CA GLN A 73 -10.69 -3.39 9.63
C GLN A 73 -11.63 -4.52 9.17
N LEU A 74 -12.00 -4.52 7.88
CA LEU A 74 -12.87 -5.55 7.32
C LEU A 74 -12.24 -6.94 7.41
N LEU A 75 -10.96 -7.07 7.09
CA LEU A 75 -10.26 -8.36 7.13
C LEU A 75 -10.14 -8.89 8.57
N GLU A 76 -9.88 -8.03 9.54
CA GLU A 76 -9.87 -8.40 10.96
C GLU A 76 -11.24 -8.92 11.42
N GLU A 77 -12.32 -8.22 11.07
CA GLU A 77 -13.69 -8.61 11.42
C GLU A 77 -14.12 -9.94 10.77
N GLN A 78 -13.83 -10.12 9.48
CA GLN A 78 -14.34 -11.25 8.71
C GLN A 78 -13.47 -12.51 8.84
N LEU A 79 -12.16 -12.35 8.89
CA LEU A 79 -11.20 -13.48 8.86
C LEU A 79 -10.58 -13.77 10.23
N GLY A 80 -10.79 -12.90 11.22
CA GLY A 80 -10.23 -13.04 12.57
C GLY A 80 -8.70 -13.00 12.62
N THR A 81 -8.07 -12.41 11.61
CA THR A 81 -6.67 -12.01 11.62
C THR A 81 -6.48 -10.73 12.42
N SER A 82 -5.24 -10.37 12.72
CA SER A 82 -4.93 -9.05 13.29
C SER A 82 -3.79 -8.38 12.55
N PHE A 83 -3.91 -7.07 12.33
CA PHE A 83 -2.91 -6.25 11.68
C PHE A 83 -2.35 -5.18 12.61
N THR A 84 -1.04 -4.99 12.56
CA THR A 84 -0.36 -3.88 13.24
C THR A 84 0.50 -3.10 12.26
N PHE A 85 0.44 -1.78 12.34
CA PHE A 85 1.26 -0.89 11.53
C PHE A 85 2.10 0.02 12.42
N HIS A 86 3.41 0.00 12.21
CA HIS A 86 4.36 0.86 12.91
C HIS A 86 5.15 1.66 11.89
N ARG A 87 5.27 2.98 12.08
CA ARG A 87 6.21 3.77 11.28
C ARG A 87 7.63 3.30 11.59
N ALA A 88 8.48 3.28 10.57
CA ALA A 88 9.87 2.93 10.75
C ALA A 88 10.64 4.12 11.35
N ASP A 89 11.46 3.85 12.35
CA ASP A 89 12.28 4.88 12.99
C ASP A 89 13.24 5.51 11.97
N GLY A 90 13.24 6.84 11.90
CA GLY A 90 14.12 7.61 11.01
C GLY A 90 13.73 7.63 9.53
N ILE A 91 12.61 7.01 9.12
CA ILE A 91 12.12 7.02 7.74
C ILE A 91 10.63 7.37 7.71
N ASP A 92 10.32 8.65 7.54
CA ASP A 92 8.94 9.17 7.59
C ASP A 92 8.00 8.60 6.52
N THR A 93 8.56 8.08 5.42
CA THR A 93 7.82 7.59 4.25
C THR A 93 7.56 6.09 4.28
N MET A 94 7.96 5.38 5.33
CA MET A 94 7.86 3.93 5.43
C MET A 94 7.27 3.49 6.78
N GLY A 95 6.55 2.38 6.75
CA GLY A 95 6.21 1.63 7.94
C GLY A 95 6.23 0.12 7.71
N ILE A 96 6.16 -0.61 8.80
CA ILE A 96 6.11 -2.06 8.84
C ILE A 96 4.68 -2.46 9.14
N LEU A 97 4.05 -3.17 8.19
CA LEU A 97 2.78 -3.83 8.39
C LEU A 97 3.03 -5.29 8.77
N THR A 98 2.43 -5.72 9.87
CA THR A 98 2.47 -7.10 10.34
C THR A 98 1.05 -7.65 10.31
N CYS A 99 0.85 -8.82 9.70
CA CYS A 99 -0.36 -9.61 9.78
C CYS A 99 -0.10 -10.81 10.68
N THR A 100 -0.94 -11.00 11.68
CA THR A 100 -0.96 -12.19 12.52
C THR A 100 -2.15 -13.04 12.05
N GLY A 101 -1.86 -14.17 11.42
CA GLY A 101 -2.87 -15.11 10.95
C GLY A 101 -3.69 -15.69 12.11
N ARG A 102 -4.89 -16.22 11.81
CA ARG A 102 -5.64 -17.00 12.80
C ARG A 102 -4.76 -18.17 13.27
N ARG A 103 -4.72 -18.40 14.58
CA ARG A 103 -4.29 -19.71 15.11
C ARG A 103 -5.23 -20.74 14.48
N SER A 104 -4.68 -21.70 13.75
CA SER A 104 -5.44 -22.89 13.40
C SER A 104 -6.00 -23.46 14.69
N ALA A 105 -7.33 -23.54 14.77
CA ALA A 105 -7.94 -24.46 15.73
C ALA A 105 -7.47 -25.85 15.30
N GLU A 106 -6.48 -26.39 16.03
CA GLU A 106 -6.24 -27.83 16.06
C GLU A 106 -7.49 -28.55 16.57
#